data_AF-A0A844KRH8-F1
#
_entry.id   AF-A0A844KRH8-F1
#
_cell.length_a   1.000
_cell.length_b   1.000
_cell.length_c   1.000
_cell.angle_alpha   90.00
_cell.angle_beta   90.00
_cell.angle_gamma   90.00
#
_symmetry.space_group_name_H-M   'P 1'
#
loop_
_entity.id
_entity.type
_entity.pdbx_description
1 polymer ?
#
loop_
_entity_poly.entity_id
_entity_poly.type
_entity_poly.pdbx_seq_one_letter_code
_entity_poly.pdbx_strand_id
1 'polypeptide(L)'
;MELDIAEFRKMEAELHGFELPGFSMKFYYDETRNARKFRVSSNGVNSSDAVEYDYILRGIAFACKEEELNIDDLFKRIKLQPTAKELKYNLLVNGHKDFWRGLNRNSLSEFIDWLERNPIYIHYVTLNNLYYAIVDIVDSLWETQSQFCFSQEWVCLLKAALYEVVCKNKEEFYAILGHYEYPDVSDQNIRDFCMEIVCFIENYGDENDFYLECFRQMLKTNAKQGRLLYAQGEEKGELS
;
A
#
# COMPACT_ATOMS: atom_id res chain seq x y z
N MET A 1 -18.44 -11.67 -12.66
CA MET A 1 -19.23 -10.47 -12.98
C MET A 1 -18.22 -9.46 -13.48
N GLU A 2 -18.27 -9.05 -14.75
CA GLU A 2 -17.37 -8.00 -15.25
C GLU A 2 -17.83 -6.67 -14.63
N LEU A 3 -16.96 -6.07 -13.83
CA LEU A 3 -17.21 -4.77 -13.22
C LEU A 3 -16.96 -3.69 -14.27
N ASP A 4 -17.98 -2.90 -14.63
CA ASP A 4 -17.76 -1.72 -15.46
C ASP A 4 -17.05 -0.65 -14.62
N ILE A 5 -15.76 -0.47 -14.88
CA ILE A 5 -14.90 0.50 -14.18
C ILE A 5 -15.46 1.93 -14.34
N ALA A 6 -16.08 2.26 -15.46
CA ALA A 6 -16.64 3.59 -15.68
C ALA A 6 -17.89 3.82 -14.82
N GLU A 7 -18.73 2.79 -14.66
CA GLU A 7 -19.89 2.82 -13.77
C GLU A 7 -19.46 2.91 -12.30
N PHE A 8 -18.51 2.08 -11.89
CA PHE A 8 -17.97 2.10 -10.52
C PHE A 8 -17.38 3.46 -10.16
N ARG A 9 -16.59 4.08 -11.04
CA ARG A 9 -16.03 5.41 -10.82
C ARG A 9 -17.10 6.49 -10.66
N LYS A 10 -18.21 6.39 -11.39
CA LYS A 10 -19.33 7.33 -11.24
C LYS A 10 -20.02 7.17 -9.88
N MET A 11 -20.28 5.93 -9.48
CA MET A 11 -20.87 5.63 -8.17
C MET A 11 -20.00 6.16 -7.03
N GLU A 12 -18.69 5.92 -7.07
CA GLU A 12 -17.73 6.45 -6.09
C GLU A 12 -17.73 7.98 -6.04
N ALA A 13 -17.72 8.61 -7.21
CA ALA A 13 -17.76 10.07 -7.33
C ALA A 13 -19.05 10.66 -6.73
N GLU A 14 -20.21 10.05 -7.01
CA GLU A 14 -21.51 10.42 -6.44
C GLU A 14 -21.55 10.21 -4.93
N LEU A 15 -21.05 9.07 -4.43
CA LEU A 15 -21.01 8.74 -3.01
C LEU A 15 -20.18 9.76 -2.21
N HIS A 16 -19.05 10.18 -2.77
CA HIS A 16 -18.12 11.11 -2.13
C HIS A 16 -18.35 12.59 -2.50
N GLY A 17 -19.35 12.88 -3.34
CA GLY A 17 -19.75 14.25 -3.69
C GLY A 17 -18.73 15.02 -4.52
N PHE A 18 -17.98 14.33 -5.41
CA PHE A 18 -17.07 14.99 -6.35
C PHE A 18 -17.43 14.65 -7.80
N GLU A 19 -17.08 15.54 -8.73
CA GLU A 19 -17.29 15.30 -10.16
C GLU A 19 -16.07 14.63 -10.78
N LEU A 20 -16.30 13.62 -11.62
CA LEU A 20 -15.22 13.07 -12.44
C LEU A 20 -14.80 14.09 -13.50
N PRO A 21 -13.49 14.30 -13.70
CA PRO A 21 -13.01 15.20 -14.75
C PRO A 21 -13.45 14.70 -16.12
N GLY A 22 -14.10 15.56 -16.90
CA GLY A 22 -14.52 15.28 -18.29
C GLY A 22 -13.40 15.33 -19.33
N PHE A 23 -12.15 15.28 -18.90
CA PHE A 23 -10.97 15.37 -19.76
C PHE A 23 -10.02 14.20 -19.49
N SER A 24 -9.28 13.78 -20.51
CA SER A 24 -8.24 12.76 -20.36
C SER A 24 -7.01 13.33 -19.66
N MET A 25 -6.27 12.46 -18.97
CA MET A 25 -5.01 12.83 -18.33
C MET A 25 -3.90 11.90 -18.77
N LYS A 26 -2.68 12.42 -18.89
CA LYS A 26 -1.45 11.63 -19.06
C LYS A 26 -0.77 11.49 -17.71
N PHE A 27 -0.62 10.27 -17.22
CA PHE A 27 0.05 9.95 -15.96
C PHE A 27 1.50 9.56 -16.18
N TYR A 28 2.37 10.07 -15.32
CA TYR A 28 3.76 9.69 -15.20
C TYR A 28 3.97 9.12 -13.80
N TYR A 29 4.62 7.96 -13.73
CA TYR A 29 4.83 7.22 -12.50
C TYR A 29 6.32 7.10 -12.17
N ASP A 30 6.63 7.20 -10.89
CA ASP A 30 7.94 6.97 -10.29
C ASP A 30 7.81 5.87 -9.24
N GLU A 31 8.44 4.73 -9.51
CA GLU A 31 8.54 3.58 -8.61
C GLU A 31 9.94 3.46 -7.99
N THR A 32 10.74 4.53 -8.06
CA THR A 32 12.10 4.51 -7.53
C THR A 32 12.06 4.23 -6.02
N ARG A 33 12.87 3.25 -5.61
CA ARG A 33 13.00 2.69 -4.24
C ARG A 33 11.97 1.65 -3.81
N ASN A 34 11.01 1.30 -4.64
CA ASN A 34 10.11 0.19 -4.30
C ASN A 34 10.84 -1.16 -4.43
N ALA A 35 10.60 -2.07 -3.48
CA ALA A 35 10.97 -3.47 -3.67
C ALA A 35 10.05 -4.07 -4.75
N ARG A 36 10.62 -4.52 -5.87
CA ARG A 36 9.83 -5.05 -7.00
C ARG A 36 9.09 -6.35 -6.68
N LYS A 37 9.67 -7.16 -5.80
CA LYS A 37 9.13 -8.43 -5.28
C LYS A 37 9.50 -8.50 -3.81
N PHE A 38 8.51 -8.44 -2.93
CA PHE A 38 8.74 -8.62 -1.51
C PHE A 38 8.53 -10.08 -1.15
N ARG A 39 9.55 -10.71 -0.54
CA ARG A 39 9.54 -12.13 -0.24
C ARG A 39 9.75 -12.43 1.22
N VAL A 40 8.93 -13.35 1.74
CA VAL A 40 9.02 -13.86 3.11
C VAL A 40 9.36 -15.35 3.07
N SER A 41 10.31 -15.77 3.92
CA SER A 41 10.75 -17.16 4.00
C SER A 41 11.19 -17.49 5.42
N SER A 42 11.49 -18.76 5.70
CA SER A 42 12.07 -19.21 6.96
C SER A 42 13.42 -18.55 7.29
N ASN A 43 14.13 -17.98 6.30
CA ASN A 43 15.37 -17.21 6.51
C ASN A 43 15.11 -15.71 6.76
N GLY A 44 13.85 -15.31 6.89
CA GLY A 44 13.42 -13.91 7.01
C GLY A 44 12.97 -13.30 5.68
N VAL A 45 13.02 -11.98 5.61
CA VAL A 45 12.58 -11.17 4.46
C VAL A 45 13.72 -10.81 3.52
N ASN A 46 13.43 -10.63 2.23
CA ASN A 46 14.44 -10.24 1.24
C ASN A 46 14.77 -8.73 1.19
N SER A 47 13.96 -7.89 1.84
CA SER A 47 14.13 -6.43 1.88
C SER A 47 13.66 -5.89 3.23
N SER A 48 14.59 -5.36 4.02
CA SER A 48 14.26 -4.63 5.26
C SER A 48 13.48 -3.35 4.95
N ASP A 49 13.79 -2.69 3.83
CA ASP A 49 13.10 -1.47 3.41
C ASP A 49 11.61 -1.74 3.17
N ALA A 50 11.23 -2.90 2.62
CA ALA A 50 9.84 -3.28 2.39
C ALA A 50 9.06 -3.70 3.66
N VAL A 51 9.75 -3.88 4.80
CA VAL A 51 9.14 -4.07 6.12
C VAL A 51 8.87 -2.73 6.81
N GLU A 52 9.80 -1.79 6.64
CA GLU A 52 9.75 -0.49 7.29
C GLU A 52 8.98 0.57 6.50
N TYR A 53 8.99 0.48 5.17
CA TYR A 53 8.42 1.47 4.28
C TYR A 53 7.40 0.85 3.33
N ASP A 54 6.34 1.62 3.06
CA ASP A 54 5.32 1.28 2.09
C ASP A 54 5.91 1.27 0.67
N TYR A 55 5.31 0.45 -0.19
CA TYR A 55 5.44 0.59 -1.63
C TYR A 55 4.73 1.88 -2.05
N ILE A 56 5.44 2.80 -2.71
CA ILE A 56 4.90 4.11 -3.10
C ILE A 56 4.89 4.21 -4.62
N LEU A 57 3.71 4.23 -5.22
CA LEU A 57 3.53 4.63 -6.61
C LEU A 57 3.16 6.11 -6.63
N ARG A 58 4.08 6.96 -7.09
CA ARG A 58 3.88 8.42 -7.08
C ARG A 58 4.16 9.02 -8.44
N GLY A 59 3.73 10.26 -8.64
CA GLY A 59 4.18 11.04 -9.77
C GLY A 59 3.28 12.22 -10.05
N ILE A 60 3.22 12.57 -11.34
CA ILE A 60 2.44 13.70 -11.83
C ILE A 60 1.49 13.26 -12.94
N ALA A 61 0.38 13.98 -13.07
CA ALA A 61 -0.56 13.83 -14.14
C ALA A 61 -0.85 15.19 -14.78
N PHE A 62 -1.10 15.19 -16.09
CA PHE A 62 -1.43 16.39 -16.85
C PHE A 62 -2.81 16.25 -17.44
N ALA A 63 -3.66 17.26 -17.24
CA ALA A 63 -4.88 17.37 -18.04
C ALA A 63 -4.48 17.50 -19.51
N CYS A 64 -4.90 16.56 -20.35
CA CYS A 64 -4.77 16.67 -21.80
C CYS A 64 -5.81 17.67 -22.29
N LYS A 65 -5.53 18.95 -22.09
CA LYS A 65 -6.10 20.03 -22.89
C LYS A 65 -5.37 20.04 -24.24
N GLU A 66 -5.87 20.74 -25.24
CA GLU A 66 -5.32 20.73 -26.62
C GLU A 66 -3.83 21.19 -26.72
N GLU A 67 -3.21 21.60 -25.61
CA GLU A 67 -1.83 22.08 -25.53
C GLU A 67 -0.93 21.13 -24.71
N GLU A 68 0.28 20.88 -25.23
CA GLU A 68 1.30 20.12 -24.51
C GLU A 68 1.96 20.97 -23.42
N LEU A 69 2.40 20.30 -22.36
CA LEU A 69 3.13 20.92 -21.27
C LEU A 69 4.49 21.46 -21.74
N ASN A 70 4.71 22.76 -21.56
CA ASN A 70 5.96 23.42 -21.96
C ASN A 70 7.06 23.25 -20.89
N ILE A 71 7.82 22.15 -20.97
CA ILE A 71 8.98 21.88 -20.10
C ILE A 71 10.14 22.86 -20.36
N ASP A 72 10.28 23.36 -21.59
CA ASP A 72 11.36 24.30 -21.93
C ASP A 72 11.22 25.63 -21.18
N ASP A 73 9.98 26.07 -20.89
CA ASP A 73 9.72 27.24 -20.04
C ASP A 73 10.26 27.03 -18.63
N LEU A 74 10.03 25.86 -18.03
CA LEU A 74 10.57 25.51 -16.71
C LEU A 74 12.10 25.57 -16.72
N PHE A 75 12.75 24.95 -17.71
CA PHE A 75 14.21 24.91 -17.80
C PHE A 75 14.81 26.31 -17.93
N LYS A 76 14.14 27.21 -18.66
CA LYS A 76 14.53 28.63 -18.77
C LYS A 76 14.39 29.36 -17.43
N ARG A 77 13.27 29.19 -16.72
CA ARG A 77 13.00 29.83 -15.42
C ARG A 77 14.02 29.46 -14.36
N ILE A 78 14.33 28.17 -14.25
CA ILE A 78 15.30 27.66 -13.26
C ILE A 78 16.76 27.81 -13.74
N LYS A 79 16.98 28.38 -14.94
CA LYS A 79 18.30 28.59 -15.56
C LYS A 79 19.12 27.31 -15.67
N LEU A 80 18.45 26.20 -16.01
CA LEU A 80 19.10 24.90 -16.19
C LEU A 80 20.02 24.94 -17.43
N GLN A 81 21.17 24.28 -17.35
CA GLN A 81 22.05 24.16 -18.52
C GLN A 81 21.36 23.33 -19.63
N PRO A 82 21.47 23.73 -20.91
CA PRO A 82 20.83 23.01 -22.03
C PRO A 82 21.24 21.53 -22.17
N THR A 83 22.36 21.14 -21.57
CA THR A 83 22.89 19.76 -21.60
C THR A 83 22.28 18.85 -20.52
N ALA A 84 21.52 19.41 -19.57
CA ALA A 84 20.87 18.62 -18.52
C ALA A 84 19.67 17.86 -19.09
N LYS A 85 19.73 16.53 -19.03
CA LYS A 85 18.63 15.64 -19.47
C LYS A 85 17.62 15.32 -18.36
N GLU A 86 17.96 15.66 -17.12
CA GLU A 86 17.18 15.33 -15.92
C GLU A 86 17.32 16.46 -14.90
N LEU A 87 16.20 16.90 -14.32
CA LEU A 87 16.19 17.87 -13.24
C LEU A 87 16.25 17.15 -11.88
N LYS A 88 17.42 17.19 -11.24
CA LYS A 88 17.62 16.60 -9.90
C LYS A 88 17.35 17.62 -8.80
N TYR A 89 16.81 17.15 -7.66
CA TYR A 89 16.58 18.00 -6.48
C TYR A 89 17.81 18.83 -6.08
N ASN A 90 19.01 18.23 -6.08
CA ASN A 90 20.25 18.93 -5.76
C ASN A 90 20.53 20.14 -6.66
N LEU A 91 20.01 20.18 -7.89
CA LEU A 91 20.12 21.34 -8.78
C LEU A 91 19.14 22.45 -8.40
N LEU A 92 17.94 22.10 -7.92
CA LEU A 92 16.97 23.07 -7.41
C LEU A 92 17.46 23.76 -6.14
N VAL A 93 18.24 23.05 -5.32
CA VAL A 93 18.74 23.57 -4.02
C VAL A 93 20.25 23.83 -3.99
N ASN A 94 20.95 23.76 -5.13
CA ASN A 94 22.41 23.90 -5.23
C ASN A 94 23.22 23.07 -4.21
N GLY A 95 22.80 21.83 -3.98
CA GLY A 95 23.48 20.88 -3.09
C GLY A 95 23.28 21.09 -1.59
N HIS A 96 22.41 22.02 -1.18
CA HIS A 96 22.02 22.14 0.24
C HIS A 96 21.19 20.94 0.70
N LYS A 97 21.50 20.42 1.90
CA LYS A 97 20.80 19.27 2.49
C LYS A 97 19.59 19.66 3.36
N ASP A 98 19.51 20.93 3.78
CA ASP A 98 18.44 21.45 4.62
C ASP A 98 17.32 22.01 3.75
N PHE A 99 16.12 21.44 3.87
CA PHE A 99 14.95 21.77 3.05
C PHE A 99 14.54 23.24 3.20
N TRP A 100 14.48 23.74 4.44
CA TRP A 100 14.09 25.13 4.73
C TRP A 100 15.07 26.14 4.12
N ARG A 101 16.37 25.86 4.18
CA ARG A 101 17.40 26.67 3.49
C ARG A 101 17.31 26.56 1.97
N GLY A 102 16.85 25.42 1.45
CA GLY A 102 16.56 25.22 0.03
C GLY A 102 15.38 26.04 -0.47
N LEU A 103 14.32 26.21 0.34
CA LEU A 103 13.12 26.99 0.01
C LEU A 103 13.38 28.48 -0.22
N ASN A 104 14.39 29.05 0.44
CA ASN A 104 14.77 30.46 0.25
C ASN A 104 15.49 30.74 -1.08
N ARG A 105 15.45 29.81 -2.04
CA ARG A 105 16.12 29.94 -3.35
C ARG A 105 15.11 30.14 -4.47
N ASN A 106 15.42 31.10 -5.33
CA ASN A 106 14.62 31.40 -6.51
C ASN A 106 14.38 30.17 -7.39
N SER A 107 15.33 29.26 -7.56
CA SER A 107 15.15 28.06 -8.42
C SER A 107 14.06 27.11 -7.91
N LEU A 108 13.97 26.87 -6.60
CA LEU A 108 12.93 26.03 -6.03
C LEU A 108 11.58 26.78 -6.03
N SER A 109 11.59 28.07 -5.74
CA SER A 109 10.38 28.91 -5.82
C SER A 109 9.81 28.98 -7.25
N GLU A 110 10.66 29.15 -8.27
CA GLU A 110 10.27 29.15 -9.69
C GLU A 110 9.73 27.79 -10.13
N PHE A 111 10.30 26.69 -9.63
CA PHE A 111 9.77 25.35 -9.90
C PHE A 111 8.36 25.19 -9.30
N ILE A 112 8.15 25.61 -8.06
CA ILE A 112 6.84 25.54 -7.39
C ILE A 112 5.82 26.46 -8.07
N ASP A 113 6.19 27.71 -8.40
CA ASP A 113 5.33 28.66 -9.14
C ASP A 113 4.97 28.11 -10.52
N TRP A 114 5.91 27.45 -11.20
CA TRP A 114 5.62 26.78 -12.47
C TRP A 114 4.66 25.60 -12.29
N LEU A 115 4.79 24.79 -11.23
CA LEU A 115 3.83 23.72 -10.94
C LEU A 115 2.42 24.27 -10.73
N GLU A 116 2.27 25.35 -9.96
CA GLU A 116 0.98 25.97 -9.64
C GLU A 116 0.28 26.56 -10.87
N ARG A 117 1.04 27.12 -11.83
CA ARG A 117 0.48 27.76 -13.03
C ARG A 117 0.07 26.79 -14.13
N ASN A 118 0.52 25.54 -14.06
CA ASN A 118 0.24 24.53 -15.06
C ASN A 118 -0.83 23.55 -14.54
N PRO A 119 -1.62 22.89 -15.41
CA PRO A 119 -2.65 21.93 -15.00
C PRO A 119 -2.02 20.58 -14.60
N ILE A 120 -1.16 20.61 -13.59
CA ILE A 120 -0.39 19.49 -13.06
C ILE A 120 -1.05 19.01 -11.79
N TYR A 121 -1.31 17.71 -11.72
CA TYR A 121 -1.82 17.04 -10.53
C TYR A 121 -0.72 16.14 -9.97
N ILE A 122 -0.53 16.18 -8.66
CA ILE A 122 0.35 15.24 -7.96
C ILE A 122 -0.52 14.06 -7.55
N HIS A 123 -0.09 12.85 -7.92
CA HIS A 123 -0.75 11.62 -7.48
C HIS A 123 0.25 10.78 -6.70
N TYR A 124 -0.26 10.08 -5.69
CA TYR A 124 0.48 9.08 -4.95
C TYR A 124 -0.48 8.02 -4.41
N VAL A 125 -0.02 6.78 -4.40
CA VAL A 125 -0.66 5.61 -3.79
C VAL A 125 0.40 4.94 -2.94
N THR A 126 0.02 4.57 -1.72
CA THR A 126 0.86 3.83 -0.79
C THR A 126 0.24 2.46 -0.55
N LEU A 127 1.04 1.40 -0.66
CA LEU A 127 0.64 0.03 -0.38
C LEU A 127 1.56 -0.52 0.71
N ASN A 128 0.97 -1.08 1.75
CA ASN A 128 1.71 -1.65 2.87
C ASN A 128 1.59 -3.18 2.81
N ASN A 129 2.70 -3.87 2.51
CA ASN A 129 2.71 -5.32 2.31
C ASN A 129 2.18 -6.09 3.54
N LEU A 130 2.50 -5.59 4.74
CA LEU A 130 2.04 -6.18 5.99
C LEU A 130 0.52 -6.04 6.15
N TYR A 131 0.00 -4.86 5.83
CA TYR A 131 -1.43 -4.61 5.86
C TYR A 131 -2.18 -5.50 4.86
N TYR A 132 -1.67 -5.68 3.64
CA TYR A 132 -2.31 -6.56 2.66
C TYR A 132 -2.27 -8.03 3.08
N ALA A 133 -1.16 -8.51 3.66
CA ALA A 133 -1.11 -9.84 4.25
C ALA A 133 -2.18 -10.03 5.37
N ILE A 134 -2.40 -9.01 6.20
CA ILE A 134 -3.46 -9.03 7.21
C ILE A 134 -4.85 -9.05 6.56
N VAL A 135 -5.07 -8.21 5.54
CA VAL A 135 -6.33 -8.14 4.79
C VAL A 135 -6.67 -9.51 4.22
N ASP A 136 -5.73 -10.18 3.57
CA ASP A 136 -5.92 -11.50 2.97
C ASP A 136 -6.28 -12.57 4.02
N ILE A 137 -5.62 -12.57 5.18
CA ILE A 137 -5.94 -13.49 6.26
C ILE A 137 -7.35 -13.22 6.80
N VAL A 138 -7.70 -11.95 7.09
CA VAL A 138 -9.03 -11.59 7.61
C VAL A 138 -10.12 -11.91 6.61
N ASP A 139 -9.93 -11.54 5.34
CA ASP A 139 -10.91 -11.76 4.27
C ASP A 139 -11.05 -13.26 3.94
N SER A 140 -9.98 -14.05 4.13
CA SER A 140 -10.06 -15.51 3.99
C SER A 140 -10.98 -16.14 5.03
N LEU A 141 -10.86 -15.71 6.29
CA LEU A 141 -11.71 -16.20 7.38
C LEU A 141 -13.16 -15.75 7.16
N TRP A 142 -13.33 -14.52 6.69
CA TRP A 142 -14.62 -13.94 6.37
C TRP A 142 -15.41 -14.75 5.34
N GLU A 143 -14.81 -15.03 4.18
CA GLU A 143 -15.46 -15.78 3.10
C GLU A 143 -15.91 -17.18 3.56
N THR A 144 -15.17 -17.79 4.47
CA THR A 144 -15.53 -19.09 5.04
C THR A 144 -16.55 -19.03 6.18
N GLN A 145 -16.75 -17.87 6.79
CA GLN A 145 -17.59 -17.68 7.97
C GLN A 145 -18.46 -16.44 7.88
N SER A 146 -19.16 -16.28 6.75
CA SER A 146 -20.03 -15.14 6.48
C SER A 146 -21.15 -14.94 7.51
N GLN A 147 -21.45 -15.91 8.37
CA GLN A 147 -22.38 -15.74 9.49
C GLN A 147 -21.90 -14.74 10.55
N PHE A 148 -20.60 -14.44 10.61
CA PHE A 148 -20.04 -13.41 11.49
C PHE A 148 -19.91 -12.05 10.78
N CYS A 149 -20.52 -11.93 9.58
CA CYS A 149 -20.65 -10.69 8.83
C CYS A 149 -21.83 -9.85 9.28
N PHE A 150 -21.55 -8.85 10.11
CA PHE A 150 -22.56 -7.87 10.48
C PHE A 150 -22.56 -6.66 9.53
N SER A 151 -21.39 -6.23 9.04
CA SER A 151 -21.24 -5.11 8.07
C SER A 151 -19.83 -5.04 7.50
N GLN A 152 -19.61 -4.21 6.45
CA GLN A 152 -18.26 -3.90 5.95
C GLN A 152 -17.42 -3.17 7.00
N GLU A 153 -18.03 -2.28 7.79
CA GLU A 153 -17.38 -1.59 8.90
C GLU A 153 -16.83 -2.59 9.92
N TRP A 154 -17.57 -3.66 10.20
CA TRP A 154 -17.12 -4.74 11.07
C TRP A 154 -15.83 -5.40 10.59
N VAL A 155 -15.72 -5.70 9.29
CA VAL A 155 -14.50 -6.27 8.69
C VAL A 155 -13.32 -5.31 8.84
N CYS A 156 -13.54 -4.02 8.61
CA CYS A 156 -12.52 -2.99 8.80
C CYS A 156 -12.02 -2.96 10.25
N LEU A 157 -12.88 -3.16 11.24
CA LEU A 157 -12.50 -3.21 12.66
C LEU A 157 -11.69 -4.46 13.00
N LEU A 158 -12.01 -5.63 12.42
CA LEU A 158 -11.18 -6.83 12.55
C LEU A 158 -9.78 -6.64 11.96
N LYS A 159 -9.70 -6.05 10.75
CA LYS A 159 -8.43 -5.69 10.09
C LYS A 159 -7.60 -4.73 10.95
N ALA A 160 -8.24 -3.71 11.50
CA ALA A 160 -7.58 -2.73 12.36
C ALA A 160 -7.06 -3.36 13.67
N ALA A 161 -7.86 -4.20 14.33
CA ALA A 161 -7.48 -4.87 15.58
C ALA A 161 -6.26 -5.78 15.38
N LEU A 162 -6.26 -6.62 14.33
CA LEU A 162 -5.10 -7.44 14.02
C LEU A 162 -3.88 -6.60 13.64
N TYR A 163 -4.07 -5.57 12.80
CA TYR A 163 -2.98 -4.69 12.39
C TYR A 163 -2.29 -3.99 13.55
N GLU A 164 -3.05 -3.55 14.57
CA GLU A 164 -2.46 -2.89 15.73
C GLU A 164 -1.49 -3.80 16.51
N VAL A 165 -1.85 -5.07 16.70
CA VAL A 165 -1.00 -6.05 17.39
C VAL A 165 0.22 -6.42 16.55
N VAL A 166 0.00 -6.64 15.26
CA VAL A 166 1.05 -7.03 14.31
C VAL A 166 2.06 -5.90 14.11
N CYS A 167 1.62 -4.65 14.02
CA CYS A 167 2.51 -3.49 13.81
C CYS A 167 3.49 -3.29 14.98
N LYS A 168 3.12 -3.71 16.20
CA LYS A 168 4.00 -3.67 17.39
C LYS A 168 4.99 -4.83 17.44
N ASN A 169 4.73 -5.93 16.72
CA ASN A 169 5.49 -7.19 16.78
C ASN A 169 5.78 -7.75 15.37
N LYS A 170 6.18 -6.88 14.44
CA LYS A 170 6.33 -7.21 13.00
C LYS A 170 7.29 -8.38 12.75
N GLU A 171 8.43 -8.40 13.43
CA GLU A 171 9.47 -9.41 13.21
C GLU A 171 8.95 -10.82 13.47
N GLU A 172 8.22 -11.02 14.57
CA GLU A 172 7.64 -12.32 14.92
C GLU A 172 6.51 -12.70 13.98
N PHE A 173 5.66 -11.74 13.58
CA PHE A 173 4.61 -12.01 12.61
C PHE A 173 5.19 -12.42 11.24
N TYR A 174 6.23 -11.73 10.74
CA TYR A 174 6.91 -12.12 9.51
C TYR A 174 7.61 -13.49 9.64
N ALA A 175 8.12 -13.84 10.81
CA ALA A 175 8.67 -15.17 11.05
C ALA A 175 7.60 -16.26 10.91
N ILE A 176 6.39 -16.04 11.42
CA ILE A 176 5.24 -16.94 11.22
C ILE A 176 4.92 -17.06 9.72
N LEU A 177 4.74 -15.93 9.01
CA LEU A 177 4.47 -15.94 7.57
C LEU A 177 5.53 -16.73 6.78
N GLY A 178 6.81 -16.50 7.10
CA GLY A 178 7.93 -17.16 6.46
C GLY A 178 8.05 -18.64 6.77
N HIS A 179 7.69 -19.07 7.99
CA HIS A 179 7.71 -20.47 8.40
C HIS A 179 6.75 -21.32 7.57
N TYR A 180 5.60 -20.74 7.21
CA TYR A 180 4.53 -21.42 6.47
C TYR A 180 4.50 -21.13 4.97
N GLU A 181 5.54 -20.49 4.42
CA GLU A 181 5.63 -20.13 2.99
C GLU A 181 4.47 -19.26 2.47
N TYR A 182 3.87 -18.45 3.37
CA TYR A 182 2.79 -17.53 3.04
C TYR A 182 3.19 -16.59 1.87
N PRO A 183 2.31 -16.30 0.89
CA PRO A 183 0.85 -16.55 0.88
C PRO A 183 0.39 -17.92 0.40
N ASP A 184 1.27 -18.88 0.11
CA ASP A 184 0.85 -20.23 -0.32
C ASP A 184 1.09 -21.25 0.80
N VAL A 185 0.26 -21.15 1.83
CA VAL A 185 0.27 -22.08 2.95
C VAL A 185 -0.32 -23.40 2.48
N SER A 186 0.50 -24.44 2.52
CA SER A 186 0.09 -25.77 2.11
C SER A 186 -1.03 -26.34 2.99
N ASP A 187 -2.02 -27.02 2.40
CA ASP A 187 -3.23 -27.53 3.06
C ASP A 187 -2.99 -28.25 4.41
N GLN A 188 -1.94 -29.06 4.50
CA GLN A 188 -1.54 -29.80 5.70
C GLN A 188 -1.10 -28.91 6.86
N ASN A 189 -0.62 -27.70 6.55
CA ASN A 189 -0.10 -26.73 7.52
C ASN A 189 -1.12 -25.64 7.88
N ILE A 190 -2.25 -25.52 7.18
CA ILE A 190 -3.26 -24.47 7.44
C ILE A 190 -3.71 -24.47 8.90
N ARG A 191 -3.92 -25.66 9.46
CA ARG A 191 -4.29 -25.81 10.86
C ARG A 191 -3.25 -25.20 11.79
N ASP A 192 -1.98 -25.54 11.59
CA ASP A 192 -0.89 -25.13 12.46
C ASP A 192 -0.59 -23.63 12.27
N PHE A 193 -0.66 -23.13 11.03
CA PHE A 193 -0.59 -21.70 10.71
C PHE A 193 -1.65 -20.88 11.45
N CYS A 194 -2.92 -21.28 11.37
CA CYS A 194 -3.98 -20.59 12.10
C CYS A 194 -3.77 -20.62 13.62
N MET A 195 -3.27 -21.74 14.16
CA MET A 195 -3.00 -21.86 15.59
C MET A 195 -1.79 -21.04 16.04
N GLU A 196 -0.77 -20.86 15.21
CA GLU A 196 0.33 -19.95 15.52
C GLU A 196 -0.10 -18.50 15.57
N ILE A 197 -0.98 -18.05 14.65
CA ILE A 197 -1.55 -16.70 14.73
C ILE A 197 -2.40 -16.54 16.00
N VAL A 198 -3.14 -17.58 16.41
CA VAL A 198 -3.86 -17.59 17.69
C VAL A 198 -2.91 -17.40 18.87
N CYS A 199 -1.80 -18.13 18.91
CA CYS A 199 -0.79 -17.99 19.96
C CYS A 199 -0.12 -16.61 19.94
N PHE A 200 0.16 -16.07 18.75
CA PHE A 200 0.67 -14.71 18.59
C PHE A 200 -0.29 -13.67 19.19
N ILE A 201 -1.58 -13.79 18.91
CA ILE A 201 -2.61 -12.91 19.51
C ILE A 201 -2.70 -13.10 21.02
N GLU A 202 -2.60 -14.34 21.52
CA GLU A 202 -2.61 -14.62 22.96
C GLU A 202 -1.40 -14.01 23.69
N ASN A 203 -0.25 -13.91 23.03
CA ASN A 203 0.96 -13.35 23.61
C ASN A 203 1.00 -11.82 23.60
N TYR A 204 0.43 -11.19 22.57
CA TYR A 204 0.62 -9.76 22.30
C TYR A 204 -0.66 -8.92 22.24
N GLY A 205 -1.82 -9.56 22.13
CA GLY A 205 -3.12 -8.92 22.03
C GLY A 205 -3.63 -8.38 23.37
N ASP A 206 -4.51 -7.38 23.30
CA ASP A 206 -5.33 -6.99 24.46
C ASP A 206 -6.47 -7.99 24.62
N GLU A 207 -6.52 -8.69 25.75
CA GLU A 207 -7.59 -9.64 26.08
C GLU A 207 -8.97 -8.98 26.16
N ASN A 208 -9.04 -7.66 26.34
CA ASN A 208 -10.28 -6.91 26.38
C ASN A 208 -10.73 -6.41 24.99
N ASP A 209 -9.90 -6.56 23.96
CA ASP A 209 -10.28 -6.20 22.60
C ASP A 209 -11.26 -7.23 22.04
N PHE A 210 -12.51 -6.80 21.95
CA PHE A 210 -13.61 -7.61 21.46
C PHE A 210 -13.41 -8.09 20.00
N TYR A 211 -12.87 -7.24 19.12
CA TYR A 211 -12.68 -7.58 17.71
C TYR A 211 -11.55 -8.58 17.55
N LEU A 212 -10.47 -8.37 18.29
CA LEU A 212 -9.34 -9.30 18.31
C LEU A 212 -9.75 -10.67 18.86
N GLU A 213 -10.59 -10.71 19.90
CA GLU A 213 -11.12 -11.97 20.43
C GLU A 213 -12.01 -12.68 19.40
N CYS A 214 -12.89 -11.93 18.72
CA CYS A 214 -13.72 -12.47 17.65
C CYS A 214 -12.86 -13.06 16.53
N PHE A 215 -11.82 -12.33 16.09
CA PHE A 215 -10.86 -12.81 15.10
C PHE A 215 -10.16 -14.10 15.55
N ARG A 216 -9.73 -14.17 16.81
CA ARG A 216 -9.12 -15.37 17.40
C ARG A 216 -10.05 -16.58 17.36
N GLN A 217 -11.35 -16.39 17.63
CA GLN A 217 -12.34 -17.48 17.54
C GLN A 217 -12.61 -17.92 16.10
N MET A 218 -12.57 -17.00 15.14
CA MET A 218 -12.67 -17.31 13.72
C MET A 218 -11.48 -18.17 13.26
N LEU A 219 -10.25 -17.82 13.66
CA LEU A 219 -9.05 -18.63 13.40
C LEU A 219 -9.16 -20.05 13.98
N LYS A 220 -9.57 -20.19 15.25
CA LYS A 220 -9.77 -21.50 15.90
C LYS A 220 -10.80 -22.37 15.18
N THR A 221 -11.79 -21.75 14.54
CA THR A 221 -12.83 -22.45 13.76
C THR A 221 -12.26 -22.92 12.42
N ASN A 222 -11.57 -22.05 11.68
CA ASN A 222 -10.95 -22.41 10.40
C ASN A 222 -9.81 -23.41 10.53
N ALA A 223 -9.05 -23.37 11.63
CA ALA A 223 -8.03 -24.37 11.93
C ALA A 223 -8.60 -25.80 11.96
N LYS A 224 -9.87 -25.97 12.37
CA LYS A 224 -10.55 -27.27 12.35
C LYS A 224 -11.05 -27.67 10.97
N GLN A 225 -11.32 -26.69 10.10
CA GLN A 225 -11.82 -26.90 8.75
C GLN A 225 -10.69 -27.04 7.72
N GLY A 226 -9.49 -26.55 8.01
CA GLY A 226 -8.32 -26.61 7.12
C GLY A 226 -8.46 -25.73 5.89
N ARG A 227 -9.09 -24.55 6.01
CA ARG A 227 -9.36 -23.65 4.87
C ARG A 227 -8.99 -22.20 5.17
N LEU A 228 -8.25 -21.58 4.25
CA LEU A 228 -7.89 -20.17 4.27
C LEU A 228 -7.72 -19.67 2.81
N LEU A 229 -8.79 -19.11 2.24
CA LEU A 229 -8.97 -18.95 0.78
C LEU A 229 -7.87 -18.16 0.07
N TYR A 230 -7.43 -17.04 0.64
CA TYR A 230 -6.39 -16.16 0.09
C TYR A 230 -5.00 -16.50 0.65
N ALA A 231 -4.85 -17.71 1.20
CA ALA A 231 -3.57 -18.24 1.67
C ALA A 231 -3.27 -19.64 1.07
N GLN A 232 -4.00 -20.04 0.02
CA GLN A 232 -3.88 -21.34 -0.64
C GLN A 232 -3.86 -21.15 -2.16
N GLY A 233 -2.84 -21.67 -2.84
CA GLY A 233 -2.76 -21.64 -4.30
C GLY A 233 -2.19 -20.34 -4.89
N GLU A 234 -1.54 -19.52 -4.07
CA GLU A 234 -0.85 -18.27 -4.44
C GLU A 234 0.61 -18.51 -4.88
N GLU A 235 1.33 -17.48 -5.36
CA GLU A 235 2.76 -17.60 -5.63
C GLU A 235 3.57 -17.65 -4.32
N LYS A 236 4.22 -18.80 -4.04
CA LYS A 236 4.96 -19.06 -2.80
C LYS A 236 5.90 -17.93 -2.39
N GLY A 237 5.69 -17.44 -1.17
CA GLY A 237 6.60 -16.50 -0.52
C GLY A 237 6.62 -15.10 -1.15
N GLU A 238 5.75 -14.76 -2.11
CA GLU A 238 5.65 -13.41 -2.67
C GLU A 238 4.45 -12.67 -2.10
N LEU A 239 4.70 -11.60 -1.34
CA LEU A 239 3.64 -10.69 -0.90
C LEU A 239 3.41 -9.62 -1.98
N SER A 240 2.14 -9.41 -2.32
CA SER A 240 1.66 -8.40 -3.27
C SER A 240 1.56 -7.00 -2.66
#